data_AF-A0A3A2J506-F1
#
_entry.id   AF-A0A3A2J506-F1
#
_cell.length_a   1.000
_cell.length_b   1.000
_cell.length_c   1.000
_cell.angle_alpha   90.00
_cell.angle_beta   90.00
_cell.angle_gamma   90.00
#
_symmetry.space_group_name_H-M   'P 1'
#
loop_
_entity.id
_entity.type
_entity.pdbx_description
1 polymer ?
#
loop_
_entity_poly.entity_id
_entity_poly.type
_entity_poly.pdbx_seq_one_letter_code
_entity_poly.pdbx_strand_id
1 'polypeptide(L)'
;MTSFNIQSLQSELADKNPRTILKKALEQFDNIAISFSGAEDVVLIDMALKISKNVSVFSLDTGRLHPETYRYIEKVRKHYQIDIELLTPDRDVLDGFVKDKGLFSFYEDGHQQCCGIRKVEPLKRKLAQVDAWITGQRKDQSLDTRQDIPEVQIDSAFSGADRTLVKFNPLLNWSSAQVWDYIEAHQVPYNELHEKGYISIGCEPCTRAVLPNQHERVGRWWWESGSKKECGLHSANLKD
;
A
#
# COMPACT_ATOMS: atom_id res chain seq x y z
N MET A 1 19.55 6.70 24.94
CA MET A 1 18.76 6.28 23.78
C MET A 1 19.72 5.69 22.78
N THR A 2 19.73 4.37 22.62
CA THR A 2 20.48 3.71 21.54
C THR A 2 19.99 4.29 20.22
N SER A 3 20.89 4.89 19.45
CA SER A 3 20.56 5.41 18.12
C SER A 3 19.97 4.29 17.28
N PHE A 4 18.73 4.45 16.83
CA PHE A 4 18.09 3.52 15.90
C PHE A 4 18.99 3.36 14.66
N ASN A 5 19.53 2.17 14.44
CA ASN A 5 20.46 1.88 13.34
C ASN A 5 19.70 1.09 12.26
N ILE A 6 19.32 1.78 11.18
CA ILE A 6 18.57 1.18 10.08
C ILE A 6 19.39 0.10 9.37
N GLN A 7 20.70 0.24 9.24
CA GLN A 7 21.56 -0.74 8.56
C GLN A 7 21.60 -2.07 9.32
N SER A 8 21.67 -2.02 10.65
CA SER A 8 21.59 -3.23 11.49
C SER A 8 20.24 -3.93 11.32
N LEU A 9 19.15 -3.17 11.29
CA LEU A 9 17.81 -3.72 11.12
C LEU A 9 17.62 -4.32 9.71
N GLN A 10 18.20 -3.68 8.68
CA GLN A 10 18.23 -4.19 7.32
C GLN A 10 18.97 -5.53 7.25
N SER A 11 20.18 -5.63 7.82
CA SER A 11 20.93 -6.89 7.85
C SER A 11 20.22 -7.99 8.64
N GLU A 12 19.53 -7.65 9.73
CA GLU A 12 18.77 -8.61 10.53
C GLU A 12 17.56 -9.18 9.77
N LEU A 13 16.86 -8.32 9.01
CA LEU A 13 15.58 -8.63 8.35
C LEU A 13 15.71 -9.06 6.88
N ALA A 14 16.89 -8.94 6.29
CA ALA A 14 17.16 -9.39 4.93
C ALA A 14 16.74 -10.86 4.73
N ASP A 15 15.96 -11.11 3.68
CA ASP A 15 15.46 -12.43 3.27
C ASP A 15 14.64 -13.19 4.34
N LYS A 16 14.22 -12.52 5.42
CA LYS A 16 13.36 -13.13 6.44
C LYS A 16 11.94 -13.28 5.92
N ASN A 17 11.23 -14.27 6.45
CA ASN A 17 9.82 -14.45 6.13
C ASN A 17 8.96 -13.29 6.69
N PRO A 18 7.77 -13.03 6.12
CA PRO A 18 6.96 -11.87 6.52
C PRO A 18 6.57 -11.86 7.99
N ARG A 19 6.34 -13.03 8.61
CA ARG A 19 5.95 -13.11 10.03
C ARG A 19 7.09 -12.65 10.94
N THR A 20 8.34 -13.00 10.62
CA THR A 20 9.52 -12.53 11.35
C THR A 20 9.67 -11.01 11.22
N ILE A 21 9.51 -10.46 10.02
CA ILE A 21 9.59 -9.01 9.78
C ILE A 21 8.49 -8.28 10.54
N LEU A 22 7.25 -8.75 10.46
CA LEU A 22 6.11 -8.18 11.19
C LEU A 22 6.33 -8.22 12.70
N LYS A 23 6.78 -9.36 13.24
CA LYS A 23 7.06 -9.50 14.66
C LYS A 23 8.10 -8.47 15.12
N LYS A 24 9.20 -8.35 14.39
CA LYS A 24 10.25 -7.37 14.71
C LYS A 24 9.73 -5.93 14.63
N ALA A 25 8.94 -5.60 13.61
CA ALA A 25 8.37 -4.26 13.45
C ALA A 25 7.45 -3.88 14.63
N LEU A 26 6.56 -4.81 15.02
CA LEU A 26 5.62 -4.62 16.13
C LEU A 26 6.30 -4.64 17.52
N GLU A 27 7.46 -5.28 17.67
CA GLU A 27 8.27 -5.22 18.90
C GLU A 27 9.11 -3.93 18.99
N GLN A 28 9.49 -3.36 17.85
CA GLN A 28 10.40 -2.21 17.76
C GLN A 28 9.66 -0.86 17.85
N PHE A 29 8.40 -0.81 17.42
CA PHE A 29 7.61 0.42 17.32
C PHE A 29 6.23 0.24 17.94
N ASP A 30 5.93 1.02 18.98
CA ASP A 30 4.57 1.08 19.56
C ASP A 30 3.62 1.87 18.63
N ASN A 31 4.12 2.94 18.01
CA ASN A 31 3.36 3.83 17.14
C ASN A 31 3.59 3.49 15.66
N ILE A 32 3.01 2.36 15.24
CA ILE A 32 3.13 1.78 13.90
C ILE A 32 1.75 1.49 13.31
N ALA A 33 1.60 1.69 11.99
CA ALA A 33 0.34 1.40 11.31
C ALA A 33 0.52 0.59 10.02
N ILE A 34 -0.43 -0.30 9.74
CA ILE A 34 -0.52 -1.06 8.49
C ILE A 34 -1.34 -0.26 7.48
N SER A 35 -0.76 0.00 6.32
CA SER A 35 -1.48 0.52 5.16
C SER A 35 -2.20 -0.62 4.47
N PHE A 36 -3.53 -0.58 4.48
CA PHE A 36 -4.39 -1.55 3.78
C PHE A 36 -5.10 -0.90 2.60
N SER A 37 -4.85 -1.39 1.41
CA SER A 37 -5.37 -0.84 0.15
C SER A 37 -6.75 -1.39 -0.26
N GLY A 38 -7.25 -2.41 0.43
CA GLY A 38 -8.46 -3.12 0.02
C GLY A 38 -8.22 -4.12 -1.13
N ALA A 39 -7.02 -4.71 -1.19
CA ALA A 39 -6.62 -5.70 -2.18
C ALA A 39 -6.01 -6.95 -1.50
N GLU A 40 -4.99 -7.55 -2.10
CA GLU A 40 -4.31 -8.76 -1.60
C GLU A 40 -3.41 -8.50 -0.38
N ASP A 41 -3.15 -7.23 -0.04
CA ASP A 41 -2.36 -6.82 1.11
C ASP A 41 -3.04 -7.06 2.47
N VAL A 42 -4.27 -7.60 2.48
CA VAL A 42 -4.98 -8.12 3.67
C VAL A 42 -4.16 -9.16 4.43
N VAL A 43 -3.27 -9.89 3.75
CA VAL A 43 -2.38 -10.88 4.36
C VAL A 43 -1.57 -10.27 5.50
N LEU A 44 -1.20 -8.99 5.40
CA LEU A 44 -0.50 -8.29 6.48
C LEU A 44 -1.36 -8.14 7.73
N ILE A 45 -2.65 -7.82 7.57
CA ILE A 45 -3.59 -7.70 8.69
C ILE A 45 -3.74 -9.06 9.38
N ASP A 46 -3.99 -10.11 8.61
CA ASP A 46 -4.17 -11.46 9.15
C ASP A 46 -2.92 -11.94 9.93
N MET A 47 -1.73 -11.76 9.36
CA MET A 47 -0.47 -12.09 10.03
C MET A 47 -0.24 -11.24 11.28
N ALA A 48 -0.45 -9.93 11.20
CA ALA A 48 -0.20 -9.02 12.32
C ALA A 48 -1.13 -9.31 13.50
N LEU A 49 -2.41 -9.62 13.26
CA LEU A 49 -3.39 -9.92 14.31
C LEU A 49 -3.20 -11.28 15.00
N LYS A 50 -2.39 -12.15 14.39
CA LYS A 50 -1.88 -13.38 15.02
C LYS A 50 -0.68 -13.12 15.93
N ILE A 51 -0.01 -11.98 15.77
CA ILE A 51 1.16 -11.56 16.57
C ILE A 51 0.72 -10.64 17.72
N SER A 52 -0.05 -9.59 17.42
CA SER A 52 -0.53 -8.59 18.38
C SER A 52 -2.02 -8.32 18.13
N LYS A 53 -2.79 -8.15 19.20
CA LYS A 53 -4.20 -7.72 19.10
C LYS A 53 -4.35 -6.21 18.96
N ASN A 54 -3.31 -5.44 19.24
CA ASN A 54 -3.31 -3.98 19.13
C ASN A 54 -2.54 -3.57 17.88
N VAL A 55 -3.20 -3.58 16.73
CA VAL A 55 -2.61 -3.22 15.44
C VAL A 55 -3.42 -2.07 14.85
N SER A 56 -2.76 -0.94 14.57
CA SER A 56 -3.38 0.17 13.84
C SER A 56 -3.42 -0.16 12.35
N VAL A 57 -4.59 0.00 11.74
CA VAL A 57 -4.79 -0.21 10.29
C VAL A 57 -5.49 1.02 9.71
N PHE A 58 -4.99 1.50 8.57
CA PHE A 58 -5.65 2.57 7.82
C PHE A 58 -5.79 2.21 6.35
N SER A 59 -6.78 2.82 5.70
CA SER A 59 -7.01 2.74 4.27
C SER A 59 -7.15 4.13 3.67
N LEU A 60 -6.56 4.34 2.49
CA LEU A 60 -6.70 5.59 1.74
C LEU A 60 -7.98 5.53 0.91
N ASP A 61 -9.04 6.16 1.41
CA ASP A 61 -10.26 6.36 0.65
C ASP A 61 -10.10 7.56 -0.27
N THR A 62 -9.81 7.28 -1.55
CA THR A 62 -9.66 8.34 -2.56
C THR A 62 -11.00 8.98 -2.97
N GLY A 63 -12.13 8.46 -2.48
CA GLY A 63 -13.48 8.77 -2.96
C GLY A 63 -13.81 8.16 -4.33
N ARG A 64 -12.89 7.37 -4.91
CA ARG A 64 -13.00 6.78 -6.27
C ARG A 64 -12.60 5.30 -6.29
N LEU A 65 -12.66 4.63 -5.14
CA LEU A 65 -12.47 3.19 -5.05
C LEU A 65 -13.65 2.45 -5.70
N HIS A 66 -13.44 1.19 -6.07
CA HIS A 66 -14.54 0.34 -6.52
C HIS A 66 -15.53 0.13 -5.37
N PRO A 67 -16.85 0.02 -5.65
CA PRO A 67 -17.82 -0.39 -4.65
C PRO A 67 -17.45 -1.71 -3.95
N GLU A 68 -16.89 -2.68 -4.69
CA GLU A 68 -16.33 -3.93 -4.19
C GLU A 68 -15.24 -3.69 -3.13
N THR A 69 -14.33 -2.72 -3.37
CA THR A 69 -13.28 -2.36 -2.43
C THR A 69 -13.85 -1.83 -1.11
N TYR A 70 -14.89 -0.98 -1.15
CA TYR A 70 -15.55 -0.53 0.09
C TYR A 70 -16.21 -1.67 0.85
N ARG A 71 -16.98 -2.52 0.15
CA ARG A 71 -17.59 -3.71 0.77
C ARG A 71 -16.55 -4.63 1.37
N TYR A 72 -15.42 -4.77 0.70
CA TYR A 72 -14.32 -5.60 1.16
C TYR A 72 -13.59 -5.02 2.37
N ILE A 73 -13.32 -3.70 2.40
CA ILE A 73 -12.77 -3.05 3.59
C ILE A 73 -13.69 -3.28 4.80
N GLU A 74 -15.01 -3.12 4.62
CA GLU A 74 -15.97 -3.38 5.69
C GLU A 74 -16.02 -4.87 6.08
N LYS A 75 -15.90 -5.79 5.11
CA LYS A 75 -15.80 -7.23 5.37
C LYS A 75 -14.58 -7.56 6.23
N VAL A 76 -13.41 -7.00 5.91
CA VAL A 76 -12.18 -7.17 6.69
C VAL A 76 -12.35 -6.60 8.10
N ARG A 77 -12.88 -5.37 8.22
CA ARG A 77 -13.17 -4.72 9.50
C ARG A 77 -14.02 -5.62 10.41
N LYS A 78 -15.13 -6.16 9.89
CA LYS A 78 -16.03 -7.06 10.64
C LYS A 78 -15.40 -8.43 10.93
N HIS A 79 -14.71 -9.01 9.96
CA HIS A 79 -14.11 -10.34 10.09
C HIS A 79 -13.06 -10.38 11.20
N TYR A 80 -12.18 -9.37 11.24
CA TYR A 80 -11.11 -9.28 12.23
C TYR A 80 -11.49 -8.51 13.50
N GLN A 81 -12.66 -7.85 13.52
CA GLN A 81 -13.14 -7.03 14.63
C GLN A 81 -12.14 -5.93 15.01
N ILE A 82 -11.60 -5.26 14.01
CA ILE A 82 -10.68 -4.12 14.16
C ILE A 82 -11.34 -2.85 13.67
N ASP A 83 -10.85 -1.70 14.11
CA ASP A 83 -11.16 -0.43 13.44
C ASP A 83 -10.17 -0.20 12.30
N ILE A 84 -10.69 0.26 11.16
CA ILE A 84 -9.88 0.67 10.01
C ILE A 84 -10.10 2.15 9.81
N GLU A 85 -9.05 2.95 9.99
CA GLU A 85 -9.11 4.39 9.78
C GLU A 85 -9.19 4.70 8.29
N LEU A 86 -10.29 5.32 7.85
CA LEU A 86 -10.45 5.78 6.48
C LEU A 86 -9.93 7.20 6.33
N LEU A 87 -8.87 7.35 5.53
CA LEU A 87 -8.25 8.63 5.23
C LEU A 87 -8.81 9.18 3.93
N THR A 88 -9.50 10.30 3.99
CA THR A 88 -10.14 10.97 2.84
C THR A 88 -9.35 12.19 2.38
N PRO A 89 -9.51 12.63 1.11
CA PRO A 89 -8.83 13.80 0.57
C PRO A 89 -9.28 15.07 1.28
N ASP A 90 -8.40 16.06 1.36
CA ASP A 90 -8.81 17.41 1.74
C ASP A 90 -9.87 17.94 0.77
N ARG A 91 -11.01 18.36 1.31
CA ARG A 91 -12.18 18.76 0.53
C ARG A 91 -11.90 20.01 -0.30
N ASP A 92 -11.30 21.03 0.29
CA ASP A 92 -11.14 22.33 -0.36
C ASP A 92 -10.15 22.22 -1.53
N VAL A 93 -9.06 21.47 -1.33
CA VAL A 93 -8.11 21.15 -2.40
C VAL A 93 -8.78 20.32 -3.50
N LEU A 94 -9.58 19.32 -3.13
CA LEU A 94 -10.23 18.45 -4.10
C LEU A 94 -11.31 19.18 -4.91
N ASP A 95 -12.13 20.00 -4.27
CA ASP A 95 -13.22 20.76 -4.89
C ASP A 95 -12.64 21.75 -5.92
N GLY A 96 -11.55 22.45 -5.57
CA GLY A 96 -10.83 23.32 -6.48
C GLY A 96 -10.28 22.57 -7.71
N PHE A 97 -9.63 21.43 -7.49
CA PHE A 97 -9.08 20.59 -8.56
C PHE A 97 -10.17 20.07 -9.49
N VAL A 98 -11.27 19.52 -8.96
CA VAL A 98 -12.37 18.97 -9.78
C VAL A 98 -13.09 20.07 -10.56
N LYS A 99 -13.24 21.28 -9.98
CA LYS A 99 -13.85 22.42 -10.66
C LYS A 99 -13.05 22.88 -11.87
N ASP A 100 -11.72 22.85 -11.78
CA ASP A 100 -10.81 23.28 -12.85
C ASP A 100 -10.60 22.19 -13.91
N LYS A 101 -10.38 20.94 -13.46
CA LYS A 101 -9.88 19.83 -14.29
C LYS A 101 -10.93 18.75 -14.58
N GLY A 102 -12.11 18.81 -13.96
CA GLY A 102 -13.14 17.79 -14.06
C GLY A 102 -12.82 16.51 -13.29
N LEU A 103 -13.56 15.44 -13.57
CA LEU A 103 -13.52 14.19 -12.80
C LEU A 103 -12.52 13.14 -13.33
N PHE A 104 -11.89 13.40 -14.48
CA PHE A 104 -11.14 12.40 -15.26
C PHE A 104 -9.83 12.93 -15.87
N SER A 105 -9.32 14.07 -15.39
CA SER A 105 -8.11 14.70 -15.96
C SER A 105 -6.89 13.78 -15.99
N PHE A 106 -6.84 12.76 -15.13
CA PHE A 106 -5.78 11.76 -15.13
C PHE A 106 -5.63 10.98 -16.44
N TYR A 107 -6.65 10.93 -17.30
CA TYR A 107 -6.53 10.34 -18.63
C TYR A 107 -5.76 11.22 -19.62
N GLU A 108 -5.71 12.53 -19.38
CA GLU A 108 -5.09 13.53 -20.26
C GLU A 108 -3.75 14.01 -19.68
N ASP A 109 -3.76 14.40 -18.41
CA ASP A 109 -2.62 14.99 -17.68
C ASP A 109 -1.72 13.91 -17.03
N GLY A 110 -2.19 12.66 -16.98
CA GLY A 110 -1.59 11.60 -16.18
C GLY A 110 -2.07 11.60 -14.72
N HIS A 111 -1.89 10.48 -14.04
CA HIS A 111 -2.51 10.23 -12.74
C HIS A 111 -1.91 11.02 -11.57
N GLN A 112 -0.71 11.58 -11.74
CA GLN A 112 0.12 12.08 -10.66
C GLN A 112 -0.57 13.17 -9.83
N GLN A 113 -1.19 14.17 -10.46
CA GLN A 113 -1.87 15.26 -9.74
C GLN A 113 -3.07 14.75 -8.94
N CYS A 114 -3.92 13.93 -9.57
CA CYS A 114 -5.09 13.34 -8.93
C CYS A 114 -4.67 12.44 -7.75
N CYS A 115 -3.65 11.59 -7.92
CA CYS A 115 -3.11 10.78 -6.83
C CYS A 115 -2.42 11.63 -5.76
N GLY A 116 -1.77 12.72 -6.13
CA GLY A 116 -1.19 13.70 -5.20
C GLY A 116 -2.24 14.17 -4.19
N ILE A 117 -3.37 14.64 -4.70
CA ILE A 117 -4.48 15.17 -3.88
C ILE A 117 -5.23 14.07 -3.15
N ARG A 118 -5.63 13.01 -3.86
CA ARG A 118 -6.55 11.99 -3.30
C ARG A 118 -5.86 10.94 -2.45
N LYS A 119 -4.54 10.78 -2.58
CA LYS A 119 -3.82 9.62 -2.03
C LYS A 119 -2.54 10.01 -1.27
N VAL A 120 -1.68 10.83 -1.88
CA VAL A 120 -0.38 11.19 -1.28
C VAL A 120 -0.55 12.19 -0.15
N GLU A 121 -1.39 13.22 -0.31
CA GLU A 121 -1.66 14.20 0.74
C GLU A 121 -2.28 13.57 2.00
N PRO A 122 -3.36 12.77 1.92
CA PRO A 122 -3.94 12.14 3.12
C PRO A 122 -2.98 11.16 3.78
N LEU A 123 -2.19 10.44 2.97
CA LEU A 123 -1.13 9.59 3.50
C LEU A 123 -0.10 10.40 4.27
N LYS A 124 0.38 11.52 3.70
CA LYS A 124 1.35 12.40 4.37
C LYS A 124 0.83 12.88 5.73
N ARG A 125 -0.46 13.26 5.83
CA ARG A 125 -1.08 13.64 7.11
C ARG A 125 -1.10 12.49 8.13
N LYS A 126 -1.40 11.26 7.70
CA LYS A 126 -1.35 10.08 8.59
C LYS A 126 0.07 9.72 9.01
N LEU A 127 1.00 9.71 8.06
CA LEU A 127 2.39 9.34 8.32
C LEU A 127 3.10 10.36 9.23
N ALA A 128 2.65 11.62 9.23
CA ALA A 128 3.05 12.62 10.21
C ALA A 128 2.59 12.32 11.65
N GLN A 129 1.89 11.22 11.90
CA GLN A 129 1.44 10.79 13.23
C GLN A 129 2.07 9.48 13.70
N VAL A 130 2.75 8.73 12.83
CA VAL A 130 3.34 7.41 13.14
C VAL A 130 4.86 7.39 12.97
N ASP A 131 5.55 6.54 13.73
CA ASP A 131 7.01 6.41 13.68
C ASP A 131 7.46 5.32 12.68
N ALA A 132 6.56 4.37 12.41
CA ALA A 132 6.74 3.38 11.37
C ALA A 132 5.43 3.05 10.66
N TRP A 133 5.55 2.48 9.45
CA TRP A 133 4.42 1.97 8.72
C TRP A 133 4.76 0.71 7.91
N ILE A 134 3.76 -0.12 7.68
CA ILE A 134 3.89 -1.42 7.01
C ILE A 134 3.07 -1.39 5.73
N THR A 135 3.66 -1.83 4.61
CA THR A 135 2.98 -1.89 3.30
C THR A 135 3.08 -3.26 2.65
N GLY A 136 2.07 -3.62 1.86
CA GLY A 136 2.03 -4.87 1.08
C GLY A 136 2.85 -4.86 -0.20
N GLN A 137 3.80 -3.92 -0.33
CA GLN A 137 4.60 -3.74 -1.53
C GLN A 137 5.50 -4.97 -1.78
N ARG A 138 5.39 -5.57 -2.98
CA ARG A 138 6.26 -6.69 -3.40
C ARG A 138 7.13 -6.35 -4.61
N LYS A 139 8.22 -7.12 -4.80
CA LYS A 139 9.13 -6.98 -5.96
C LYS A 139 8.44 -7.36 -7.26
N ASP A 140 7.64 -8.43 -7.26
CA ASP A 140 7.00 -9.02 -8.44
C ASP A 140 5.86 -8.17 -9.04
N GLN A 141 5.46 -7.09 -8.38
CA GLN A 141 4.42 -6.17 -8.84
C GLN A 141 4.92 -5.12 -9.84
N SER A 142 6.24 -4.99 -10.00
CA SER A 142 6.87 -3.95 -10.81
C SER A 142 7.61 -4.55 -12.00
N LEU A 143 7.35 -4.00 -13.18
CA LEU A 143 7.92 -4.48 -14.44
C LEU A 143 9.42 -4.19 -14.56
N ASP A 144 9.91 -3.06 -14.01
CA ASP A 144 11.28 -2.58 -14.29
C ASP A 144 12.04 -2.00 -13.06
N THR A 145 11.39 -1.71 -11.92
CA THR A 145 11.92 -0.71 -10.96
C THR A 145 12.18 -1.18 -9.52
N ARG A 146 12.33 -2.48 -9.23
CA ARG A 146 12.43 -2.96 -7.82
C ARG A 146 13.49 -4.03 -7.52
N GLN A 147 14.65 -4.00 -8.17
CA GLN A 147 15.70 -4.94 -7.79
C GLN A 147 16.35 -4.62 -6.42
N ASP A 148 16.26 -3.37 -5.93
CA ASP A 148 17.02 -2.93 -4.73
C ASP A 148 16.18 -2.42 -3.55
N ILE A 149 14.86 -2.64 -3.51
CA ILE A 149 14.06 -2.23 -2.33
C ILE A 149 14.36 -3.20 -1.18
N PRO A 150 14.73 -2.72 0.03
CA PRO A 150 14.90 -3.57 1.21
C PRO A 150 13.58 -3.83 1.95
N GLU A 151 13.54 -4.88 2.77
CA GLU A 151 12.41 -5.25 3.63
C GLU A 151 12.09 -4.17 4.66
N VAL A 152 13.07 -3.33 4.99
CA VAL A 152 12.94 -2.17 5.87
C VAL A 152 13.83 -1.02 5.39
N GLN A 153 13.31 0.20 5.42
CA GLN A 153 14.03 1.41 5.02
C GLN A 153 13.57 2.62 5.82
N ILE A 154 14.39 3.67 5.83
CA ILE A 154 13.88 5.02 6.11
C ILE A 154 13.05 5.46 4.92
N ASP A 155 11.87 6.00 5.19
CA ASP A 155 10.98 6.55 4.18
C ASP A 155 11.39 7.99 3.86
N SER A 156 12.22 8.19 2.84
CA SER A 156 12.67 9.53 2.43
C SER A 156 11.57 10.39 1.80
N ALA A 157 10.45 9.81 1.35
CA ALA A 157 9.35 10.58 0.76
C ALA A 157 8.53 11.32 1.82
N PHE A 158 8.42 10.74 3.02
CA PHE A 158 7.58 11.26 4.10
C PHE A 158 8.34 11.59 5.39
N SER A 159 9.62 11.22 5.51
CA SER A 159 10.47 11.70 6.61
C SER A 159 10.67 13.21 6.52
N GLY A 160 10.64 13.88 7.69
CA GLY A 160 10.93 15.30 7.83
C GLY A 160 12.32 15.54 8.41
N ALA A 161 12.78 16.79 8.42
CA ALA A 161 14.08 17.16 9.00
C ALA A 161 14.23 16.72 10.48
N ASP A 162 13.12 16.74 11.23
CA ASP A 162 13.10 16.46 12.67
C ASP A 162 12.51 15.08 13.02
N ARG A 163 12.09 14.29 12.01
CA ARG A 163 11.46 12.99 12.25
C ARG A 163 11.77 11.97 11.15
N THR A 164 12.41 10.89 11.56
CA THR A 164 12.61 9.68 10.75
C THR A 164 11.34 8.83 10.77
N LEU A 165 10.81 8.50 9.60
CA LEU A 165 9.75 7.52 9.43
C LEU A 165 10.34 6.22 8.88
N VAL A 166 10.02 5.08 9.50
CA VAL A 166 10.50 3.77 9.05
C VAL A 166 9.41 3.03 8.27
N LYS A 167 9.76 2.50 7.10
CA LYS A 167 8.85 1.72 6.26
C LYS A 167 9.27 0.27 6.23
N PHE A 168 8.32 -0.63 6.48
CA PHE A 168 8.48 -2.07 6.35
C PHE A 168 7.70 -2.61 5.15
N ASN A 169 8.31 -3.57 4.45
CA ASN A 169 7.73 -4.31 3.32
C ASN A 169 7.81 -5.83 3.60
N PRO A 170 7.00 -6.39 4.53
CA PRO A 170 7.14 -7.80 4.92
C PRO A 170 6.91 -8.78 3.78
N LEU A 171 6.07 -8.42 2.80
CA LEU A 171 5.75 -9.25 1.63
C LEU A 171 6.72 -9.03 0.45
N LEU A 172 7.81 -8.27 0.64
CA LEU A 172 8.70 -7.83 -0.43
C LEU A 172 9.15 -8.99 -1.36
N ASN A 173 9.56 -10.10 -0.76
CA ASN A 173 10.09 -11.28 -1.47
C ASN A 173 9.03 -12.36 -1.73
N TRP A 174 7.75 -12.09 -1.43
CA TRP A 174 6.67 -12.99 -1.80
C TRP A 174 6.25 -12.79 -3.25
N SER A 175 6.04 -13.88 -3.97
CA SER A 175 5.34 -13.86 -5.25
C SER A 175 3.83 -13.74 -5.02
N SER A 176 3.11 -13.32 -6.06
CA SER A 176 1.65 -13.30 -6.10
C SER A 176 1.07 -14.68 -5.78
N ALA A 177 1.69 -15.76 -6.28
CA ALA A 177 1.29 -17.12 -5.96
C ALA A 177 1.40 -17.40 -4.45
N GLN A 178 2.50 -17.01 -3.79
CA GLN A 178 2.65 -17.19 -2.33
C GLN A 178 1.63 -16.39 -1.51
N VAL A 179 1.25 -15.19 -1.99
CA VAL A 179 0.16 -14.40 -1.39
C VAL A 179 -1.17 -15.16 -1.49
N TRP A 180 -1.49 -15.69 -2.67
CA TRP A 180 -2.73 -16.45 -2.89
C TRP A 180 -2.75 -17.77 -2.14
N ASP A 181 -1.65 -18.52 -2.14
CA ASP A 181 -1.50 -19.75 -1.33
C ASP A 181 -1.81 -19.47 0.14
N TYR A 182 -1.35 -18.33 0.67
CA TYR A 182 -1.66 -17.92 2.04
C TYR A 182 -3.13 -17.58 2.23
N ILE A 183 -3.72 -16.79 1.32
CA ILE A 183 -5.13 -16.39 1.38
C ILE A 183 -6.03 -17.63 1.42
N GLU A 184 -5.76 -18.61 0.55
CA GLU A 184 -6.52 -19.86 0.48
C GLU A 184 -6.30 -20.73 1.72
N ALA A 185 -5.04 -20.99 2.09
CA ALA A 185 -4.70 -21.87 3.19
C ALA A 185 -5.21 -21.37 4.56
N HIS A 186 -5.32 -20.05 4.71
CA HIS A 186 -5.80 -19.42 5.94
C HIS A 186 -7.25 -18.89 5.84
N GLN A 187 -7.94 -19.15 4.73
CA GLN A 187 -9.32 -18.69 4.49
C GLN A 187 -9.50 -17.19 4.72
N VAL A 188 -8.50 -16.40 4.34
CA VAL A 188 -8.51 -14.95 4.48
C VAL A 188 -9.55 -14.38 3.51
N PRO A 189 -10.44 -13.46 3.94
CA PRO A 189 -11.36 -12.81 3.01
C PRO A 189 -10.56 -12.05 1.96
N TYR A 190 -10.99 -12.08 0.70
CA TYR A 190 -10.39 -11.31 -0.40
C TYR A 190 -11.45 -10.47 -1.15
N ASN A 191 -10.98 -9.54 -1.99
CA ASN A 191 -11.81 -8.66 -2.79
C ASN A 191 -12.44 -9.42 -3.98
N GLU A 192 -13.76 -9.35 -4.13
CA GLU A 192 -14.51 -10.04 -5.21
C GLU A 192 -14.06 -9.66 -6.62
N LEU A 193 -13.38 -8.52 -6.81
CA LEU A 193 -12.80 -8.16 -8.10
C LEU A 193 -11.75 -9.17 -8.59
N HIS A 194 -11.09 -9.91 -7.68
CA HIS A 194 -10.15 -10.95 -8.05
C HIS A 194 -10.82 -12.08 -8.85
N GLU A 195 -12.09 -12.37 -8.60
CA GLU A 195 -12.89 -13.33 -9.37
C GLU A 195 -13.26 -12.80 -10.77
N LYS A 196 -13.08 -11.49 -10.99
CA LYS A 196 -13.40 -10.79 -12.25
C LYS A 196 -12.16 -10.46 -13.08
N GLY A 197 -11.01 -11.10 -12.79
CA GLY A 197 -9.76 -10.91 -13.53
C GLY A 197 -8.94 -9.69 -13.10
N TYR A 198 -9.26 -9.05 -11.98
CA TYR A 198 -8.44 -7.98 -11.41
C TYR A 198 -7.34 -8.58 -10.54
N ILE A 199 -6.08 -8.49 -10.98
CA ILE A 199 -4.94 -8.91 -10.15
C ILE A 199 -4.48 -7.75 -9.26
N SER A 200 -4.10 -6.62 -9.86
CA SER A 200 -3.79 -5.39 -9.12
C SER A 200 -5.01 -4.49 -9.02
N ILE A 201 -5.42 -4.13 -7.80
CA ILE A 201 -6.60 -3.30 -7.55
C ILE A 201 -6.19 -1.88 -7.14
N GLY A 202 -6.88 -0.88 -7.69
CA GLY A 202 -6.75 0.53 -7.32
C GLY A 202 -8.10 1.24 -7.35
N CYS A 203 -8.07 2.54 -7.67
CA CYS A 203 -9.29 3.30 -7.95
C CYS A 203 -9.98 2.75 -9.20
N GLU A 204 -11.32 2.77 -9.20
CA GLU A 204 -12.15 2.28 -10.30
C GLU A 204 -11.74 2.85 -11.67
N PRO A 205 -11.61 4.18 -11.86
CA PRO A 205 -11.33 4.71 -13.19
C PRO A 205 -9.88 4.51 -13.63
N CYS A 206 -9.01 3.97 -12.77
CA CYS A 206 -7.59 3.80 -13.06
C CYS A 206 -7.13 2.34 -12.96
N THR A 207 -8.09 1.40 -12.88
CA THR A 207 -7.84 -0.03 -12.80
C THR A 207 -8.71 -0.79 -13.80
N ARG A 208 -8.14 -1.80 -14.47
CA ARG A 208 -8.89 -2.75 -15.29
C ARG A 208 -8.39 -4.18 -15.05
N ALA A 209 -9.26 -5.15 -15.34
CA ALA A 209 -8.88 -6.55 -15.40
C ALA A 209 -7.76 -6.79 -16.43
N VAL A 210 -6.98 -7.83 -16.21
CA VAL A 210 -5.91 -8.26 -17.12
C VAL A 210 -6.27 -9.59 -17.79
N LEU A 211 -5.72 -9.84 -18.97
CA LEU A 211 -5.89 -11.12 -19.67
C LEU A 211 -5.00 -12.21 -19.04
N PRO A 212 -5.28 -13.50 -19.29
CA PRO A 212 -4.39 -14.59 -18.88
C PRO A 212 -2.94 -14.32 -19.30
N ASN A 213 -2.01 -14.56 -18.36
CA ASN A 213 -0.56 -14.36 -18.53
C ASN A 213 -0.11 -12.89 -18.74
N GLN A 214 -0.99 -11.90 -18.65
CA GLN A 214 -0.57 -10.50 -18.59
C GLN A 214 -0.08 -10.15 -17.19
N HIS A 215 1.01 -9.40 -17.13
CA HIS A 215 1.56 -8.90 -15.87
C HIS A 215 0.55 -7.98 -15.16
N GLU A 216 0.42 -8.12 -13.83
CA GLU A 216 -0.58 -7.43 -13.02
C GLU A 216 -0.58 -5.89 -13.20
N ARG A 217 0.61 -5.32 -13.41
CA ARG A 217 0.81 -3.87 -13.62
C ARG A 217 0.13 -3.33 -14.89
N VAL A 218 -0.14 -4.16 -15.89
CA VAL A 218 -0.80 -3.76 -17.15
C VAL A 218 -2.26 -3.32 -16.93
N GLY A 219 -2.86 -3.74 -15.81
CA GLY A 219 -4.19 -3.30 -15.39
C GLY A 219 -4.22 -1.89 -14.78
N ARG A 220 -3.07 -1.25 -14.55
CA ARG A 220 -2.95 0.03 -13.83
C ARG A 220 -2.45 1.12 -14.77
N TRP A 221 -3.13 2.27 -14.78
CA TRP A 221 -2.75 3.45 -15.59
C TRP A 221 -2.39 3.06 -17.03
N TRP A 222 -3.23 2.23 -17.65
CA TRP A 222 -2.90 1.54 -18.90
C TRP A 222 -2.67 2.47 -20.09
N TRP A 223 -3.16 3.72 -19.99
CA TRP A 223 -2.97 4.77 -20.97
C TRP A 223 -1.59 5.46 -20.88
N GLU A 224 -0.90 5.36 -19.74
CA GLU A 224 0.44 5.93 -19.56
C GLU A 224 1.52 4.97 -20.09
N SER A 225 2.72 5.49 -20.36
CA SER A 225 3.87 4.72 -20.87
C SER A 225 5.04 4.68 -19.88
N GLY A 226 5.78 3.56 -19.87
CA GLY A 226 7.05 3.42 -19.14
C GLY A 226 6.97 3.58 -17.62
N SER A 227 8.00 4.23 -17.05
CA SER A 227 8.20 4.47 -15.61
C SER A 227 7.11 5.34 -14.96
N LYS A 228 6.28 6.01 -15.76
CA LYS A 228 5.15 6.83 -15.28
C LYS A 228 4.04 6.00 -14.63
N LYS A 229 4.06 4.67 -14.76
CA LYS A 229 3.07 3.79 -14.11
C LYS A 229 3.32 3.55 -12.62
N GLU A 230 4.30 4.19 -11.98
CA GLU A 230 4.53 4.01 -10.55
C GLU A 230 3.61 4.84 -9.66
N CYS A 231 3.16 4.22 -8.56
CA CYS A 231 2.29 4.90 -7.62
C CYS A 231 3.07 5.97 -6.84
N GLY A 232 2.52 7.17 -6.74
CA GLY A 232 3.12 8.27 -5.96
C GLY A 232 3.39 7.97 -4.48
N LEU A 233 2.83 6.91 -3.89
CA LEU A 233 3.19 6.46 -2.54
C LEU A 233 4.62 5.90 -2.40
N HIS A 234 5.22 5.54 -3.53
CA HIS A 234 6.48 4.81 -3.60
C HIS A 234 7.48 5.54 -4.48
N SER A 235 7.29 6.84 -4.68
CA SER A 235 8.11 7.71 -5.53
C SER A 235 9.57 7.72 -5.10
N ALA A 236 9.88 7.55 -3.81
CA ALA A 236 11.25 7.40 -3.30
C ALA A 236 12.03 6.22 -3.90
N ASN A 237 11.35 5.27 -4.55
CA ASN A 237 11.99 4.11 -5.17
C ASN A 237 12.30 4.31 -6.66
N LEU A 238 11.88 5.43 -7.26
CA LEU A 238 12.22 5.75 -8.65
C LEU A 238 13.68 6.20 -8.70
N LYS A 239 14.50 5.52 -9.49
CA LYS A 239 15.81 6.03 -9.92
C LYS A 239 15.57 7.02 -11.06
N ASP A 240 16.29 8.14 -11.05
CA ASP A 240 16.30 9.14 -12.14
C ASP A 240 16.67 8.50 -13.50
#